data_AF-A0A6G6XBE1-F1
#
_entry.id   AF-A0A6G6XBE1-F1
#
_cell.length_a   1.000
_cell.length_b   1.000
_cell.length_c   1.000
_cell.angle_alpha   90.00
_cell.angle_beta   90.00
_cell.angle_gamma   90.00
#
_symmetry.space_group_name_H-M   'P 1'
#
loop_
_entity.id
_entity.type
_entity.pdbx_description
1 polymer ?
#
loop_
_entity_poly.entity_id
_entity_poly.type
_entity_poly.pdbx_seq_one_letter_code
_entity_poly.pdbx_strand_id
1 'polypeptide(L)'
;MLANPAPATSPATGGTAAGAGAPPPPASDAIVAVADYMLGLRYEAISSAVLQVTRTELFGAVSVGLGGRNEDGMRQLRELASELGGKGEAVIWGSPLRVPAHDAVRINAAMVHSLEFDDTFGCGFLHPSAITFPAAFAVDDMVGGISGREFLAASTAAIDVACRLSIASQPGVDGFTAGWHNTTMIGYLSTALLAARLMKLSDEQTINAVGIAYHQAAGNSQSHIDSALTKRLGPGFASSAGVLAARLAAKGVSGPAGVLEGKKGWWQQYHKGNYSRALMFDGLGRDFPAMEMPSIPTFMAIRLPRAMPRFPPRATGKAWGPAMADHFRRPSRACTAGISRTSPMSR
;
A
#
# COMPACT_ATOMS: atom_id res chain seq x y z
N MET A 1 -36.43 2.74 -51.11
CA MET A 1 -35.77 4.03 -51.46
C MET A 1 -35.37 4.65 -50.12
N LEU A 2 -34.11 4.70 -49.70
CA LEU A 2 -32.88 5.06 -50.39
C LEU A 2 -31.74 4.11 -49.97
N ALA A 3 -31.05 3.57 -50.96
CA ALA A 3 -29.81 2.81 -50.80
C ALA A 3 -28.64 3.79 -50.64
N ASN A 4 -27.67 3.46 -49.79
CA ASN A 4 -26.37 4.11 -49.76
C ASN A 4 -25.29 3.09 -50.16
N PRO A 5 -24.31 3.45 -51.01
CA PRO A 5 -23.51 2.50 -51.77
C PRO A 5 -22.33 1.95 -50.99
N ALA A 6 -21.93 0.73 -51.36
CA ALA A 6 -20.73 0.05 -50.87
C ALA A 6 -19.45 0.76 -51.37
N PRO A 7 -18.36 0.79 -50.59
CA PRO A 7 -17.09 1.33 -51.04
C PRO A 7 -16.37 0.35 -51.98
N ALA A 8 -15.74 0.92 -53.01
CA ALA A 8 -15.00 0.24 -54.06
C ALA A 8 -13.76 -0.50 -53.54
N THR A 9 -13.57 -1.72 -54.04
CA THR A 9 -12.36 -2.52 -53.88
C THR A 9 -11.27 -2.04 -54.85
N SER A 10 -10.08 -1.75 -54.35
CA SER A 10 -8.86 -1.66 -55.17
C SER A 10 -8.02 -2.93 -55.00
N PRO A 11 -7.33 -3.40 -56.06
CA PRO A 11 -6.66 -4.69 -56.05
C PRO A 11 -5.34 -4.62 -55.28
N ALA A 12 -5.07 -5.72 -54.58
CA ALA A 12 -3.85 -5.97 -53.82
C ALA A 12 -2.61 -6.00 -54.73
N THR A 13 -1.59 -5.22 -54.40
CA THR A 13 -0.21 -5.44 -54.83
C THR A 13 0.53 -6.14 -53.70
N GLY A 14 0.91 -7.40 -53.96
CA GLY A 14 1.68 -8.22 -53.04
C GLY A 14 3.11 -7.68 -52.91
N GLY A 15 3.45 -7.27 -51.70
CA GLY A 15 4.83 -7.11 -51.23
C GLY A 15 5.03 -8.05 -50.04
N THR A 16 5.85 -9.07 -50.22
CA THR A 16 6.27 -10.01 -49.18
C THR A 16 7.12 -9.28 -48.14
N ALA A 17 6.48 -8.80 -47.07
CA ALA A 17 7.19 -8.34 -45.88
C ALA A 17 7.62 -9.57 -45.08
N ALA A 18 8.94 -9.76 -45.01
CA ALA A 18 9.61 -10.73 -44.17
C ALA A 18 9.05 -10.71 -42.73
N GLY A 19 8.95 -11.89 -42.13
CA GLY A 19 8.32 -12.13 -40.84
C GLY A 19 8.76 -11.13 -39.78
N ALA A 20 7.83 -10.28 -39.37
CA ALA A 20 7.88 -9.66 -38.06
C ALA A 20 7.77 -10.81 -37.05
N GLY A 21 8.92 -11.24 -36.52
CA GLY A 21 8.96 -12.16 -35.39
C GLY A 21 7.99 -11.65 -34.34
N ALA A 22 7.11 -12.53 -33.86
CA ALA A 22 6.22 -12.22 -32.77
C ALA A 22 7.04 -11.52 -31.67
N PRO A 23 6.55 -10.41 -31.06
CA PRO A 23 7.25 -9.80 -29.96
C PRO A 23 7.59 -10.89 -28.94
N PRO A 24 8.80 -10.88 -28.35
CA PRO A 24 9.17 -11.87 -27.34
C PRO A 24 8.03 -11.95 -26.32
N PRO A 25 7.68 -13.15 -25.82
CA PRO A 25 6.63 -13.26 -24.81
C PRO A 25 6.96 -12.25 -23.73
N PRO A 26 5.99 -11.39 -23.32
CA PRO A 26 6.28 -10.38 -22.32
C PRO A 26 6.88 -11.10 -21.12
N ALA A 27 7.98 -10.54 -20.58
CA ALA A 27 8.45 -10.95 -19.28
C ALA A 27 7.23 -10.99 -18.34
N SER A 28 7.10 -12.05 -17.55
CA SER A 28 5.96 -12.20 -16.64
C SER A 28 5.76 -10.91 -15.84
N ASP A 29 4.51 -10.49 -15.69
CA ASP A 29 4.14 -9.28 -14.94
C ASP A 29 4.90 -9.23 -13.62
N ALA A 30 5.43 -8.06 -13.27
CA ALA A 30 6.21 -7.86 -12.05
C ALA A 30 5.52 -8.41 -10.80
N ILE A 31 4.17 -8.44 -10.78
CA ILE A 31 3.42 -8.97 -9.64
C ILE A 31 3.72 -10.44 -9.36
N VAL A 32 4.09 -11.24 -10.37
CA VAL A 32 4.40 -12.67 -10.19
C VAL A 32 5.64 -12.84 -9.33
N ALA A 33 6.74 -12.13 -9.66
CA ALA A 33 7.96 -12.18 -8.86
C ALA A 33 7.76 -11.59 -7.44
N VAL A 34 6.86 -10.62 -7.30
CA VAL A 34 6.48 -10.05 -6.00
C VAL A 34 5.70 -11.08 -5.17
N ALA A 35 4.77 -11.82 -5.79
CA ALA A 35 4.04 -12.89 -5.13
C ALA A 35 4.99 -14.03 -4.71
N ASP A 36 5.90 -14.46 -5.58
CA ASP A 36 6.90 -15.48 -5.27
C ASP A 36 7.77 -15.07 -4.07
N TYR A 37 8.22 -13.81 -4.04
CA TYR A 37 8.95 -13.28 -2.90
C TYR A 37 8.10 -13.24 -1.63
N MET A 38 6.86 -12.75 -1.73
CA MET A 38 5.95 -12.67 -0.61
C MET A 38 5.75 -14.06 0.02
N LEU A 39 5.44 -15.08 -0.79
CA LEU A 39 5.20 -16.45 -0.34
C LEU A 39 6.49 -17.15 0.11
N GLY A 40 7.63 -16.81 -0.48
CA GLY A 40 8.90 -17.52 -0.29
C GLY A 40 9.82 -16.98 0.81
N LEU A 41 9.64 -15.75 1.31
CA LEU A 41 10.53 -15.19 2.34
C LEU A 41 10.41 -15.97 3.66
N ARG A 42 11.45 -16.73 4.00
CA ARG A 42 11.54 -17.49 5.25
C ARG A 42 12.07 -16.65 6.39
N TYR A 43 11.57 -16.89 7.60
CA TYR A 43 12.02 -16.21 8.82
C TYR A 43 13.54 -16.27 9.01
N GLU A 44 14.16 -17.42 8.70
CA GLU A 44 15.60 -17.66 8.86
C GLU A 44 16.46 -16.85 7.88
N ALA A 45 15.88 -16.37 6.78
CA ALA A 45 16.58 -15.53 5.81
C ALA A 45 16.59 -14.04 6.24
N ILE A 46 15.79 -13.67 7.24
CA ILE A 46 15.67 -12.29 7.72
C ILE A 46 16.71 -12.04 8.80
N SER A 47 17.53 -11.01 8.62
CA SER A 47 18.53 -10.64 9.62
C SER A 47 17.88 -10.25 10.96
N SER A 48 18.59 -10.45 12.07
CA SER A 48 18.12 -10.07 13.40
C SER A 48 17.78 -8.58 13.51
N ALA A 49 18.54 -7.72 12.82
CA ALA A 49 18.30 -6.29 12.76
C ALA A 49 16.95 -5.95 12.09
N VAL A 50 16.66 -6.57 10.95
CA VAL A 50 15.37 -6.37 10.24
C VAL A 50 14.21 -6.89 11.09
N LEU A 51 14.35 -8.07 11.70
CA LEU A 51 13.34 -8.60 12.61
C LEU A 51 13.11 -7.69 13.82
N GLN A 52 14.16 -7.05 14.33
CA GLN A 52 14.03 -6.10 15.44
C GLN A 52 13.23 -4.86 15.02
N VAL A 53 13.50 -4.32 13.82
CA VAL A 53 12.70 -3.22 13.26
C VAL A 53 11.25 -3.64 13.10
N THR A 54 10.96 -4.78 12.48
CA THR A 54 9.58 -5.26 12.32
C THR A 54 8.86 -5.43 13.67
N ARG A 55 9.54 -5.89 14.73
CA ARG A 55 8.96 -5.98 16.08
C ARG A 55 8.65 -4.61 16.68
N THR A 56 9.56 -3.65 16.50
CA THR A 56 9.35 -2.27 16.95
C THR A 56 8.14 -1.66 16.23
N GLU A 57 8.03 -1.84 14.92
CA GLU A 57 6.90 -1.36 14.12
C GLU A 57 5.58 -2.02 14.52
N LEU A 58 5.59 -3.33 14.79
CA LEU A 58 4.43 -4.06 15.32
C LEU A 58 3.97 -3.45 16.66
N PHE A 59 4.92 -3.28 17.58
CA PHE A 59 4.64 -2.69 18.89
C PHE A 59 4.10 -1.25 18.75
N GLY A 60 4.67 -0.47 17.84
CA GLY A 60 4.22 0.87 17.50
C GLY A 60 2.79 0.91 16.99
N ALA A 61 2.48 0.11 15.96
CA ALA A 61 1.16 0.07 15.36
C ALA A 61 0.07 -0.29 16.38
N VAL A 62 0.31 -1.30 17.23
CA VAL A 62 -0.64 -1.69 18.29
C VAL A 62 -0.78 -0.57 19.33
N SER A 63 0.33 0.03 19.77
CA SER A 63 0.33 1.11 20.76
C SER A 63 -0.42 2.35 20.27
N VAL A 64 -0.11 2.81 19.06
CA VAL A 64 -0.77 3.95 18.41
C VAL A 64 -2.24 3.63 18.16
N GLY A 65 -2.56 2.43 17.66
CA GLY A 65 -3.95 2.00 17.47
C GLY A 65 -4.75 2.04 18.77
N LEU A 66 -4.21 1.52 19.86
CA LEU A 66 -4.87 1.59 21.18
C LEU A 66 -5.03 3.03 21.67
N GLY A 67 -4.05 3.92 21.40
CA GLY A 67 -4.18 5.35 21.67
C GLY A 67 -5.26 6.03 20.82
N GLY A 68 -5.38 5.63 19.57
CA GLY A 68 -6.31 6.16 18.57
C GLY A 68 -7.75 5.66 18.71
N ARG A 69 -8.02 4.67 19.57
CA ARG A 69 -9.34 4.00 19.69
C ARG A 69 -10.52 4.94 19.95
N ASN A 70 -10.29 6.12 20.52
CA ASN A 70 -11.33 7.09 20.85
C ASN A 70 -11.26 8.37 20.00
N GLU A 71 -10.45 8.38 18.96
CA GLU A 71 -10.38 9.50 18.02
C GLU A 71 -11.67 9.67 17.20
N ASP A 72 -11.84 10.88 16.64
CA ASP A 72 -12.97 11.22 15.79
C ASP A 72 -13.17 10.17 14.67
N GLY A 73 -14.42 9.72 14.52
CA GLY A 73 -14.82 8.69 13.56
C GLY A 73 -14.79 7.26 14.09
N MET A 74 -14.01 6.96 15.15
CA MET A 74 -13.85 5.59 15.63
C MET A 74 -15.11 5.02 16.28
N ARG A 75 -15.91 5.88 16.94
CA ARG A 75 -17.22 5.48 17.47
C ARG A 75 -18.16 5.08 16.35
N GLN A 76 -18.27 5.90 15.31
CA GLN A 76 -19.15 5.67 14.16
C GLN A 76 -18.78 4.37 13.42
N LEU A 77 -17.50 4.07 13.27
CA LEU A 77 -17.06 2.81 12.67
C LEU A 77 -17.49 1.59 13.51
N ARG A 78 -17.38 1.67 14.84
CA ARG A 78 -17.80 0.57 15.74
C ARG A 78 -19.31 0.39 15.76
N GLU A 79 -20.06 1.49 15.76
CA GLU A 79 -21.52 1.49 15.67
C GLU A 79 -21.96 0.82 14.37
N LEU A 80 -21.42 1.27 13.22
CA LEU A 80 -21.72 0.70 11.92
C LEU A 80 -21.36 -0.79 11.84
N ALA A 81 -20.20 -1.20 12.35
CA ALA A 81 -19.83 -2.62 12.34
C ALA A 81 -20.73 -3.48 13.24
N SER A 82 -21.25 -2.92 14.34
CA SER A 82 -22.24 -3.59 15.18
C SER A 82 -23.59 -3.71 14.48
N GLU A 83 -24.01 -2.68 13.74
CA GLU A 83 -25.25 -2.64 12.95
C GLU A 83 -25.24 -3.64 11.78
N LEU A 84 -24.13 -3.68 11.02
CA LEU A 84 -23.96 -4.63 9.91
C LEU A 84 -23.88 -6.08 10.39
N GLY A 85 -23.33 -6.29 11.59
CA GLY A 85 -23.20 -7.61 12.20
C GLY A 85 -22.33 -8.58 11.39
N GLY A 86 -22.57 -9.88 11.57
CA GLY A 86 -21.85 -10.95 10.89
C GLY A 86 -21.06 -11.85 11.84
N LYS A 87 -20.25 -12.75 11.27
CA LYS A 87 -19.48 -13.73 12.04
C LYS A 87 -18.33 -13.03 12.79
N GLY A 88 -18.24 -13.21 14.11
CA GLY A 88 -17.15 -12.67 14.94
C GLY A 88 -15.82 -13.41 14.71
N GLU A 89 -15.12 -13.06 13.63
CA GLU A 89 -13.87 -13.71 13.22
C GLU A 89 -12.64 -13.06 13.87
N ALA A 90 -12.61 -11.73 14.01
CA ALA A 90 -11.45 -11.00 14.56
C ALA A 90 -11.86 -9.89 15.54
N VAL A 91 -10.94 -9.53 16.43
CA VAL A 91 -11.19 -8.55 17.50
C VAL A 91 -10.90 -7.11 17.06
N ILE A 92 -11.73 -6.17 17.53
CA ILE A 92 -11.38 -4.74 17.50
C ILE A 92 -10.47 -4.45 18.70
N TRP A 93 -9.29 -3.88 18.45
CA TRP A 93 -8.30 -3.65 19.50
C TRP A 93 -8.84 -2.78 20.63
N GLY A 94 -8.56 -3.19 21.87
CA GLY A 94 -9.02 -2.47 23.07
C GLY A 94 -10.54 -2.54 23.29
N SER A 95 -11.23 -3.51 22.68
CA SER A 95 -12.67 -3.79 22.81
C SER A 95 -12.92 -5.29 22.95
N PRO A 96 -13.99 -5.74 23.62
CA PRO A 96 -14.42 -7.14 23.60
C PRO A 96 -15.13 -7.54 22.29
N LEU A 97 -15.42 -6.58 21.40
CA LEU A 97 -16.21 -6.83 20.19
C LEU A 97 -15.40 -7.64 19.17
N ARG A 98 -15.99 -8.75 18.71
CA ARG A 98 -15.51 -9.51 17.53
C ARG A 98 -16.47 -9.31 16.36
N VAL A 99 -15.92 -9.05 15.18
CA VAL A 99 -16.65 -8.76 13.94
C VAL A 99 -16.05 -9.58 12.78
N PRO A 100 -16.65 -9.59 11.58
CA PRO A 100 -16.00 -10.19 10.41
C PRO A 100 -14.57 -9.66 10.23
N ALA A 101 -13.64 -10.51 9.79
CA ALA A 101 -12.22 -10.16 9.82
C ALA A 101 -11.91 -8.87 9.04
N HIS A 102 -12.55 -8.68 7.89
CA HIS A 102 -12.38 -7.49 7.06
C HIS A 102 -12.90 -6.20 7.72
N ASP A 103 -13.91 -6.28 8.60
CA ASP A 103 -14.38 -5.13 9.36
C ASP A 103 -13.46 -4.82 10.54
N ALA A 104 -12.93 -5.84 11.22
CA ALA A 104 -11.91 -5.65 12.25
C ALA A 104 -10.67 -4.94 11.68
N VAL A 105 -10.20 -5.37 10.48
CA VAL A 105 -9.11 -4.68 9.76
C VAL A 105 -9.45 -3.22 9.50
N ARG A 106 -10.65 -2.94 8.96
CA ARG A 106 -11.09 -1.58 8.63
C ARG A 106 -10.99 -0.66 9.84
N ILE A 107 -11.41 -1.14 11.00
CA ILE A 107 -11.45 -0.37 12.24
C ILE A 107 -10.05 -0.25 12.85
N ASN A 108 -9.34 -1.35 13.01
CA ASN A 108 -8.01 -1.36 13.64
C ASN A 108 -7.00 -0.54 12.84
N ALA A 109 -7.02 -0.61 11.50
CA ALA A 109 -6.17 0.23 10.65
C ALA A 109 -6.53 1.71 10.75
N ALA A 110 -7.81 2.04 10.82
CA ALA A 110 -8.24 3.42 11.01
C ALA A 110 -7.81 3.97 12.39
N MET A 111 -7.80 3.12 13.42
CA MET A 111 -7.29 3.45 14.74
C MET A 111 -5.78 3.69 14.73
N VAL A 112 -5.00 2.86 14.02
CA VAL A 112 -3.54 3.08 13.89
C VAL A 112 -3.26 4.41 13.21
N HIS A 113 -4.04 4.75 12.18
CA HIS A 113 -3.81 5.94 11.38
C HIS A 113 -4.54 7.21 11.88
N SER A 114 -5.21 7.14 13.04
CA SER A 114 -6.03 8.27 13.51
C SER A 114 -5.20 9.36 14.18
N LEU A 115 -4.16 9.00 14.94
CA LEU A 115 -3.33 9.97 15.66
C LEU A 115 -2.24 10.61 14.79
N GLU A 116 -1.99 10.06 13.60
CA GLU A 116 -0.84 10.43 12.74
C GLU A 116 0.51 10.27 13.46
N PHE A 117 0.57 9.30 14.38
CA PHE A 117 1.76 8.88 15.13
C PHE A 117 2.27 7.50 14.71
N ASP A 118 1.68 6.93 13.67
CA ASP A 118 2.15 5.73 13.02
C ASP A 118 3.42 5.99 12.19
N ASP A 119 4.06 4.91 11.78
CA ASP A 119 5.32 4.93 11.06
C ASP A 119 5.24 5.66 9.72
N THR A 120 6.38 6.11 9.20
CA THR A 120 6.41 6.79 7.89
C THR A 120 7.63 6.36 7.11
N PHE A 121 7.40 5.73 5.96
CA PHE A 121 8.39 5.55 4.93
C PHE A 121 8.43 6.78 4.02
N GLY A 122 9.31 7.72 4.37
CA GLY A 122 9.36 9.06 3.76
C GLY A 122 9.58 9.04 2.24
N CYS A 123 10.46 8.19 1.71
CA CYS A 123 10.73 8.11 0.26
C CYS A 123 9.47 7.74 -0.56
N GLY A 124 8.53 7.01 0.05
CA GLY A 124 7.34 6.49 -0.61
C GLY A 124 6.03 7.19 -0.24
N PHE A 125 6.06 8.17 0.66
CA PHE A 125 4.86 8.79 1.25
C PHE A 125 3.87 7.74 1.79
N LEU A 126 4.39 6.76 2.52
CA LEU A 126 3.67 5.54 2.91
C LEU A 126 3.73 5.32 4.43
N HIS A 127 2.62 4.87 5.01
CA HIS A 127 2.53 4.38 6.39
C HIS A 127 2.31 2.85 6.38
N PRO A 128 3.37 2.03 6.24
CA PRO A 128 3.21 0.61 5.94
C PRO A 128 2.69 -0.22 7.13
N SER A 129 2.93 0.21 8.37
CA SER A 129 2.48 -0.53 9.55
C SER A 129 0.97 -0.41 9.77
N ALA A 130 0.37 0.74 9.39
CA ALA A 130 -1.06 0.99 9.49
C ALA A 130 -1.91 0.09 8.58
N ILE A 131 -1.33 -0.45 7.50
CA ILE A 131 -1.99 -1.41 6.60
C ILE A 131 -1.64 -2.86 6.95
N THR A 132 -0.37 -3.11 7.34
CA THR A 132 0.15 -4.48 7.48
C THR A 132 -0.35 -5.17 8.75
N PHE A 133 -0.16 -4.58 9.92
CA PHE A 133 -0.42 -5.28 11.17
C PHE A 133 -1.92 -5.51 11.45
N PRO A 134 -2.82 -4.55 11.20
CA PRO A 134 -4.26 -4.80 11.32
C PRO A 134 -4.72 -5.97 10.45
N ALA A 135 -4.23 -6.06 9.21
CA ALA A 135 -4.51 -7.17 8.31
C ALA A 135 -3.93 -8.50 8.83
N ALA A 136 -2.65 -8.52 9.22
CA ALA A 136 -1.99 -9.71 9.73
C ALA A 136 -2.70 -10.28 10.97
N PHE A 137 -3.02 -9.42 11.95
CA PHE A 137 -3.71 -9.82 13.18
C PHE A 137 -5.12 -10.34 12.89
N ALA A 138 -5.88 -9.67 12.03
CA ALA A 138 -7.24 -10.12 11.71
C ALA A 138 -7.26 -11.44 10.92
N VAL A 139 -6.28 -11.66 10.05
CA VAL A 139 -6.13 -12.94 9.35
C VAL A 139 -5.72 -14.03 10.33
N ASP A 140 -4.78 -13.78 11.24
CA ASP A 140 -4.41 -14.72 12.31
C ASP A 140 -5.61 -15.08 13.20
N ASP A 141 -6.37 -14.09 13.66
CA ASP A 141 -7.62 -14.29 14.41
C ASP A 141 -8.63 -15.17 13.63
N MET A 142 -8.72 -14.98 12.30
CA MET A 142 -9.67 -15.67 11.43
C MET A 142 -9.28 -17.12 11.13
N VAL A 143 -8.00 -17.38 10.82
CA VAL A 143 -7.54 -18.74 10.42
C VAL A 143 -7.03 -19.54 11.61
N GLY A 144 -6.48 -18.87 12.62
CA GLY A 144 -5.85 -19.46 13.79
C GLY A 144 -4.52 -20.17 13.50
N GLY A 145 -3.70 -20.33 14.54
CA GLY A 145 -2.52 -21.20 14.51
C GLY A 145 -1.33 -20.66 13.70
N ILE A 146 -1.27 -19.35 13.44
CA ILE A 146 -0.09 -18.74 12.82
C ILE A 146 1.00 -18.61 13.88
N SER A 147 2.17 -19.20 13.62
CA SER A 147 3.32 -19.04 14.52
C SER A 147 3.84 -17.60 14.49
N GLY A 148 4.40 -17.11 15.61
CA GLY A 148 5.02 -15.78 15.62
C GLY A 148 6.14 -15.59 14.60
N ARG A 149 6.83 -16.67 14.20
CA ARG A 149 7.84 -16.64 13.11
C ARG A 149 7.20 -16.38 11.76
N GLU A 150 6.12 -17.09 11.45
CA GLU A 150 5.39 -16.90 10.19
C GLU A 150 4.73 -15.53 10.15
N PHE A 151 4.12 -15.10 11.27
CA PHE A 151 3.56 -13.76 11.40
C PHE A 151 4.59 -12.67 11.10
N LEU A 152 5.78 -12.75 11.71
CA LEU A 152 6.84 -11.77 11.50
C LEU A 152 7.38 -11.85 10.08
N ALA A 153 7.65 -13.04 9.53
CA ALA A 153 8.17 -13.16 8.17
C ALA A 153 7.20 -12.63 7.11
N ALA A 154 5.91 -12.93 7.26
CA ALA A 154 4.86 -12.42 6.39
C ALA A 154 4.72 -10.88 6.50
N SER A 155 4.74 -10.35 7.73
CA SER A 155 4.65 -8.90 7.96
C SER A 155 5.87 -8.16 7.43
N THR A 156 7.08 -8.69 7.62
CA THR A 156 8.31 -8.12 7.06
C THR A 156 8.25 -8.10 5.53
N ALA A 157 7.84 -9.19 4.89
CA ALA A 157 7.68 -9.25 3.43
C ALA A 157 6.64 -8.24 2.93
N ALA A 158 5.51 -8.11 3.61
CA ALA A 158 4.46 -7.16 3.23
C ALA A 158 4.90 -5.70 3.33
N ILE A 159 5.61 -5.33 4.40
CA ILE A 159 6.17 -3.98 4.57
C ILE A 159 7.20 -3.71 3.47
N ASP A 160 8.10 -4.64 3.21
CA ASP A 160 9.11 -4.53 2.15
C ASP A 160 8.46 -4.32 0.77
N VAL A 161 7.49 -5.16 0.42
CA VAL A 161 6.72 -5.06 -0.83
C VAL A 161 5.99 -3.72 -0.90
N ALA A 162 5.35 -3.26 0.18
CA ALA A 162 4.63 -1.99 0.21
C ALA A 162 5.58 -0.81 -0.02
N CYS A 163 6.71 -0.77 0.67
CA CYS A 163 7.72 0.27 0.49
C CYS A 163 8.24 0.28 -0.96
N ARG A 164 8.56 -0.89 -1.52
CA ARG A 164 9.04 -1.02 -2.90
C ARG A 164 8.01 -0.60 -3.94
N LEU A 165 6.76 -1.03 -3.78
CA LEU A 165 5.65 -0.59 -4.63
C LEU A 165 5.49 0.93 -4.60
N SER A 166 5.65 1.56 -3.42
CA SER A 166 5.49 3.00 -3.29
C SER A 166 6.57 3.80 -4.03
N ILE A 167 7.84 3.37 -4.00
CA ILE A 167 8.94 4.05 -4.73
C ILE A 167 9.02 3.66 -6.20
N ALA A 168 8.56 2.46 -6.55
CA ALA A 168 8.49 2.01 -7.94
C ALA A 168 7.33 2.66 -8.71
N SER A 169 6.29 3.10 -8.01
CA SER A 169 5.12 3.73 -8.60
C SER A 169 5.33 5.24 -8.70
N GLN A 170 5.62 5.71 -9.91
CA GLN A 170 5.86 7.14 -10.22
C GLN A 170 7.12 7.73 -9.56
N PRO A 171 8.30 7.12 -9.78
CA PRO A 171 9.56 7.60 -9.20
C PRO A 171 9.84 9.06 -9.59
N GLY A 172 10.39 9.81 -8.63
CA GLY A 172 10.78 11.21 -8.81
C GLY A 172 9.62 12.22 -8.82
N VAL A 173 8.37 11.77 -8.62
CA VAL A 173 7.21 12.65 -8.47
C VAL A 173 6.79 12.72 -7.01
N ASP A 174 6.52 13.93 -6.54
CA ASP A 174 5.96 14.15 -5.21
C ASP A 174 4.57 13.48 -5.08
N GLY A 175 4.36 12.73 -3.99
CA GLY A 175 3.15 11.92 -3.79
C GLY A 175 1.86 12.74 -3.73
N PHE A 176 1.92 13.99 -3.24
CA PHE A 176 0.75 14.87 -3.24
C PHE A 176 0.40 15.36 -4.64
N THR A 177 1.41 15.55 -5.49
CA THR A 177 1.24 15.94 -6.90
C THR A 177 0.61 14.82 -7.74
N ALA A 178 0.89 13.56 -7.40
CA ALA A 178 0.25 12.40 -8.05
C ALA A 178 -1.27 12.33 -7.80
N GLY A 179 -1.76 12.94 -6.71
CA GLY A 179 -3.17 12.99 -6.34
C GLY A 179 -3.70 11.73 -5.64
N TRP A 180 -2.84 10.73 -5.43
CA TRP A 180 -3.18 9.45 -4.81
C TRP A 180 -2.73 9.38 -3.35
N HIS A 181 -3.59 8.84 -2.47
CA HIS A 181 -3.15 8.50 -1.12
C HIS A 181 -2.40 7.17 -1.14
N ASN A 182 -1.06 7.23 -1.18
CA ASN A 182 -0.21 6.05 -1.36
C ASN A 182 -0.46 4.94 -0.33
N THR A 183 -0.65 5.27 0.95
CA THR A 183 -0.97 4.26 1.97
C THR A 183 -2.22 3.47 1.64
N THR A 184 -3.29 4.14 1.20
CA THR A 184 -4.50 3.47 0.73
C THR A 184 -4.24 2.68 -0.54
N MET A 185 -3.65 3.30 -1.55
CA MET A 185 -3.46 2.68 -2.86
C MET A 185 -2.61 1.40 -2.77
N ILE A 186 -1.42 1.51 -2.17
CA ILE A 186 -0.50 0.38 -2.02
C ILE A 186 -1.07 -0.69 -1.08
N GLY A 187 -1.85 -0.28 -0.07
CA GLY A 187 -2.50 -1.16 0.88
C GLY A 187 -3.36 -2.24 0.24
N TYR A 188 -4.07 -1.96 -0.87
CA TYR A 188 -4.87 -2.99 -1.55
C TYR A 188 -4.01 -4.16 -2.00
N LEU A 189 -2.88 -3.86 -2.65
CA LEU A 189 -2.03 -4.89 -3.25
C LEU A 189 -1.23 -5.63 -2.17
N SER A 190 -0.56 -4.91 -1.28
CA SER A 190 0.32 -5.52 -0.28
C SER A 190 -0.43 -6.36 0.74
N THR A 191 -1.63 -5.93 1.17
CA THR A 191 -2.41 -6.69 2.15
C THR A 191 -3.14 -7.90 1.55
N ALA A 192 -3.46 -7.87 0.25
CA ALA A 192 -3.95 -9.05 -0.46
C ALA A 192 -2.88 -10.14 -0.54
N LEU A 193 -1.63 -9.76 -0.85
CA LEU A 193 -0.47 -10.64 -0.84
C LEU A 193 -0.18 -11.19 0.56
N LEU A 194 -0.24 -10.34 1.58
CA LEU A 194 -0.13 -10.73 2.99
C LEU A 194 -1.19 -11.75 3.40
N ALA A 195 -2.46 -11.45 3.12
CA ALA A 195 -3.56 -12.33 3.45
C ALA A 195 -3.46 -13.66 2.70
N ALA A 196 -3.09 -13.64 1.42
CA ALA A 196 -2.87 -14.85 0.63
C ALA A 196 -1.80 -15.76 1.25
N ARG A 197 -0.67 -15.18 1.69
CA ARG A 197 0.39 -15.91 2.39
C ARG A 197 -0.12 -16.53 3.69
N LEU A 198 -0.71 -15.72 4.57
CA LEU A 198 -1.15 -16.17 5.89
C LEU A 198 -2.29 -17.21 5.81
N MET A 199 -3.12 -17.13 4.77
CA MET A 199 -4.17 -18.12 4.45
C MET A 199 -3.63 -19.34 3.69
N LYS A 200 -2.34 -19.38 3.37
CA LYS A 200 -1.67 -20.47 2.62
C LYS A 200 -2.32 -20.75 1.27
N LEU A 201 -2.64 -19.69 0.53
CA LEU A 201 -3.18 -19.81 -0.82
C LEU A 201 -2.11 -20.32 -1.80
N SER A 202 -2.55 -21.01 -2.85
CA SER A 202 -1.69 -21.39 -3.98
C SER A 202 -1.20 -20.15 -4.75
N ASP A 203 -0.19 -20.32 -5.60
CA ASP A 203 0.32 -19.25 -6.46
C ASP A 203 -0.78 -18.65 -7.34
N GLU A 204 -1.61 -19.51 -7.96
CA GLU A 204 -2.75 -19.08 -8.78
C GLU A 204 -3.76 -18.25 -7.96
N GLN A 205 -4.12 -18.74 -6.77
CA GLN A 205 -5.03 -18.02 -5.88
C GLN A 205 -4.42 -16.71 -5.38
N THR A 206 -3.10 -16.65 -5.20
CA THR A 206 -2.39 -15.43 -4.78
C THR A 206 -2.44 -14.37 -5.87
N ILE A 207 -2.21 -14.74 -7.13
CA ILE A 207 -2.37 -13.83 -8.27
C ILE A 207 -3.82 -13.37 -8.42
N ASN A 208 -4.78 -14.28 -8.27
CA ASN A 208 -6.20 -13.92 -8.28
C ASN A 208 -6.55 -12.95 -7.14
N ALA A 209 -6.03 -13.16 -5.93
CA ALA A 209 -6.27 -12.31 -4.77
C ALA A 209 -5.79 -10.88 -5.02
N VAL A 210 -4.54 -10.70 -5.47
CA VAL A 210 -3.99 -9.38 -5.73
C VAL A 210 -4.64 -8.71 -6.95
N GLY A 211 -5.07 -9.49 -7.95
CA GLY A 211 -5.89 -9.00 -9.06
C GLY A 211 -7.28 -8.50 -8.63
N ILE A 212 -7.96 -9.23 -7.74
CA ILE A 212 -9.25 -8.79 -7.17
C ILE A 212 -9.08 -7.54 -6.32
N ALA A 213 -7.99 -7.45 -5.55
CA ALA A 213 -7.69 -6.25 -4.78
C ALA A 213 -7.39 -5.05 -5.69
N TYR A 214 -6.65 -5.27 -6.79
CA TYR A 214 -6.43 -4.27 -7.82
C TYR A 214 -7.74 -3.72 -8.39
N HIS A 215 -8.72 -4.58 -8.66
CA HIS A 215 -10.02 -4.19 -9.20
C HIS A 215 -10.88 -3.35 -8.22
N GLN A 216 -10.49 -3.28 -6.95
CA GLN A 216 -11.14 -2.46 -5.91
C GLN A 216 -10.36 -1.18 -5.59
N ALA A 217 -9.14 -1.04 -6.13
CA ALA A 217 -8.20 -0.03 -5.66
C ALA A 217 -8.70 1.40 -5.92
N ALA A 218 -8.86 2.16 -4.84
CA ALA A 218 -9.26 3.54 -4.87
C ALA A 218 -8.73 4.29 -3.65
N GLY A 219 -8.45 5.58 -3.81
CA GLY A 219 -7.97 6.47 -2.77
C GLY A 219 -7.65 7.82 -3.40
N ASN A 220 -7.65 8.90 -2.63
CA ASN A 220 -7.30 10.22 -3.16
C ASN A 220 -6.64 11.07 -2.09
N SER A 221 -5.84 12.03 -2.54
CA SER A 221 -5.16 12.96 -1.63
C SER A 221 -6.03 14.15 -1.22
N GLN A 222 -7.25 14.31 -1.77
CA GLN A 222 -8.17 15.41 -1.41
C GLN A 222 -8.48 15.40 0.10
N SER A 223 -8.56 14.23 0.72
CA SER A 223 -8.78 14.12 2.18
C SER A 223 -7.67 14.77 3.02
N HIS A 224 -6.44 14.90 2.49
CA HIS A 224 -5.36 15.62 3.17
C HIS A 224 -5.57 17.13 3.11
N ILE A 225 -6.09 17.64 1.98
CA ILE A 225 -6.38 19.06 1.77
C ILE A 225 -7.54 19.49 2.66
N ASP A 226 -8.62 18.71 2.64
CA ASP A 226 -9.85 19.01 3.38
C ASP A 226 -9.74 18.70 4.87
N SER A 227 -8.65 18.04 5.29
CA SER A 227 -8.49 17.45 6.64
C SER A 227 -9.68 16.54 7.01
N ALA A 228 -10.18 15.78 6.02
CA ALA A 228 -11.32 14.90 6.18
C ALA A 228 -10.91 13.62 6.93
N LEU A 229 -11.82 13.11 7.78
CA LEU A 229 -11.59 11.88 8.55
C LEU A 229 -11.28 10.68 7.66
N THR A 230 -11.72 10.70 6.40
CA THR A 230 -11.46 9.67 5.39
C THR A 230 -9.98 9.44 5.13
N LYS A 231 -9.08 10.40 5.39
CA LYS A 231 -7.62 10.16 5.35
C LYS A 231 -7.24 9.03 6.30
N ARG A 232 -7.76 9.08 7.53
CA ARG A 232 -7.56 8.08 8.58
C ARG A 232 -8.18 6.73 8.21
N LEU A 233 -9.32 6.74 7.51
CA LEU A 233 -10.04 5.52 7.09
C LEU A 233 -9.40 4.81 5.91
N GLY A 234 -8.63 5.53 5.11
CA GLY A 234 -8.01 5.05 3.88
C GLY A 234 -7.24 3.73 4.03
N PRO A 235 -6.33 3.57 5.00
CA PRO A 235 -5.64 2.30 5.26
C PRO A 235 -6.60 1.16 5.58
N GLY A 236 -7.69 1.45 6.30
CA GLY A 236 -8.73 0.48 6.63
C GLY A 236 -9.52 0.02 5.42
N PHE A 237 -9.86 0.90 4.48
CA PHE A 237 -10.52 0.50 3.22
C PHE A 237 -9.65 -0.45 2.41
N ALA A 238 -8.38 -0.08 2.23
CA ALA A 238 -7.42 -0.86 1.46
C ALA A 238 -7.16 -2.24 2.06
N SER A 239 -6.85 -2.28 3.35
CA SER A 239 -6.47 -3.51 4.04
C SER A 239 -7.64 -4.47 4.20
N SER A 240 -8.84 -3.93 4.46
CA SER A 240 -10.09 -4.69 4.49
C SER A 240 -10.38 -5.35 3.14
N ALA A 241 -10.23 -4.59 2.05
CA ALA A 241 -10.44 -5.09 0.69
C ALA A 241 -9.39 -6.14 0.27
N GLY A 242 -8.12 -6.00 0.68
CA GLY A 242 -7.09 -7.00 0.43
C GLY A 242 -7.36 -8.33 1.11
N VAL A 243 -7.76 -8.32 2.39
CA VAL A 243 -8.17 -9.53 3.11
C VAL A 243 -9.41 -10.17 2.46
N LEU A 244 -10.41 -9.36 2.07
CA LEU A 244 -11.58 -9.86 1.38
C LEU A 244 -11.22 -10.46 0.00
N ALA A 245 -10.30 -9.85 -0.73
CA ALA A 245 -9.83 -10.34 -2.02
C ALA A 245 -9.15 -11.72 -1.92
N ALA A 246 -8.31 -11.93 -0.90
CA ALA A 246 -7.73 -13.23 -0.62
C ALA A 246 -8.80 -14.28 -0.29
N ARG A 247 -9.86 -13.92 0.44
CA ARG A 247 -11.00 -14.81 0.70
C ARG A 247 -11.79 -15.15 -0.56
N LEU A 248 -12.00 -14.18 -1.45
CA LEU A 248 -12.67 -14.41 -2.74
C LEU A 248 -11.85 -15.36 -3.61
N ALA A 249 -10.54 -15.15 -3.71
CA ALA A 249 -9.65 -16.04 -4.45
C ALA A 249 -9.59 -17.45 -3.84
N ALA A 250 -9.59 -17.57 -2.50
CA ALA A 250 -9.69 -18.85 -1.82
C ALA A 250 -10.99 -19.63 -2.15
N LYS A 251 -12.04 -18.91 -2.58
CA LYS A 251 -13.31 -19.49 -3.04
C LYS A 251 -13.36 -19.72 -4.55
N GLY A 252 -12.27 -19.48 -5.28
CA GLY A 252 -12.16 -19.73 -6.72
C GLY A 252 -12.60 -18.54 -7.60
N VAL A 253 -12.79 -17.34 -7.03
CA VAL A 253 -13.01 -16.14 -7.84
C VAL A 253 -11.69 -15.75 -8.50
N SER A 254 -11.72 -15.55 -9.82
CA SER A 254 -10.54 -15.12 -10.60
C SER A 254 -10.33 -13.61 -10.53
N GLY A 255 -9.07 -13.17 -10.52
CA GLY A 255 -8.66 -11.78 -10.68
C GLY A 255 -7.85 -11.56 -11.97
N PRO A 256 -7.69 -10.31 -12.45
CA PRO A 256 -6.79 -10.01 -13.55
C PRO A 256 -5.33 -10.33 -13.18
N ALA A 257 -4.62 -11.04 -14.06
CA ALA A 257 -3.21 -11.42 -13.83
C ALA A 257 -2.20 -10.31 -14.17
N GLY A 258 -2.53 -9.41 -15.11
CA GLY A 258 -1.68 -8.28 -15.52
C GLY A 258 -1.77 -7.10 -14.55
N VAL A 259 -1.47 -7.34 -13.27
CA VAL A 259 -1.74 -6.40 -12.18
C VAL A 259 -0.86 -5.17 -12.24
N LEU A 260 0.45 -5.28 -12.46
CA LEU A 260 1.34 -4.11 -12.46
C LEU A 260 1.59 -3.57 -13.85
N GLU A 261 1.90 -4.44 -14.81
CA GLU A 261 2.43 -4.10 -16.14
C GLU A 261 1.46 -4.42 -17.28
N GLY A 262 0.32 -5.04 -16.99
CA GLY A 262 -0.72 -5.27 -17.98
C GLY A 262 -1.12 -4.00 -18.74
N LYS A 263 -1.74 -4.15 -19.91
CA LYS A 263 -2.22 -3.02 -20.74
C LYS A 263 -3.13 -2.05 -19.99
N LYS A 264 -3.82 -2.56 -18.97
CA LYS A 264 -4.67 -1.85 -18.01
C LYS A 264 -4.23 -2.21 -16.58
N GLY A 265 -2.93 -2.35 -16.36
CA GLY A 265 -2.34 -2.64 -15.06
C GLY A 265 -2.11 -1.37 -14.27
N TRP A 266 -1.76 -1.53 -13.00
CA TRP A 266 -1.54 -0.49 -12.00
C TRP A 266 -0.68 0.66 -12.50
N TRP A 267 0.52 0.37 -12.99
CA TRP A 267 1.45 1.40 -13.42
C TRP A 267 0.96 2.17 -14.65
N GLN A 268 0.23 1.50 -15.55
CA GLN A 268 -0.38 2.17 -16.68
C GLN A 268 -1.58 3.03 -16.26
N GLN A 269 -2.45 2.49 -15.41
CA GLN A 269 -3.74 3.08 -15.09
C GLN A 269 -3.64 4.23 -14.08
N TYR A 270 -2.84 4.06 -13.02
CA TYR A 270 -2.72 5.04 -11.95
C TYR A 270 -1.50 5.95 -12.09
N HIS A 271 -0.44 5.46 -12.76
CA HIS A 271 0.83 6.19 -12.87
C HIS A 271 1.19 6.57 -14.31
N LYS A 272 0.26 6.41 -15.26
CA LYS A 272 0.42 6.81 -16.68
C LYS A 272 1.69 6.24 -17.33
N GLY A 273 2.05 5.02 -16.94
CA GLY A 273 3.26 4.34 -17.42
C GLY A 273 4.57 4.81 -16.78
N ASN A 274 4.53 5.73 -15.81
CA ASN A 274 5.71 6.12 -15.05
C ASN A 274 5.94 5.14 -13.88
N TYR A 275 6.88 4.21 -14.07
CA TYR A 275 7.26 3.25 -13.05
C TYR A 275 8.73 2.83 -13.19
N SER A 276 9.26 2.20 -12.14
CA SER A 276 10.60 1.62 -12.16
C SER A 276 10.60 0.18 -11.65
N ARG A 277 10.74 -0.76 -12.59
CA ARG A 277 10.97 -2.17 -12.27
C ARG A 277 12.26 -2.36 -11.48
N ALA A 278 13.29 -1.55 -11.75
CA ALA A 278 14.55 -1.60 -11.02
C ALA A 278 14.34 -1.29 -9.52
N LEU A 279 13.61 -0.22 -9.19
CA LEU A 279 13.31 0.12 -7.79
C LEU A 279 12.44 -0.94 -7.10
N MET A 280 11.55 -1.60 -7.85
CA MET A 280 10.74 -2.68 -7.30
C MET A 280 11.61 -3.85 -6.79
N PHE A 281 12.65 -4.21 -7.53
CA PHE A 281 13.45 -5.42 -7.28
C PHE A 281 14.86 -5.18 -6.72
N ASP A 282 15.30 -3.92 -6.58
CA ASP A 282 16.66 -3.61 -6.13
C ASP A 282 16.93 -4.16 -4.72
N GLY A 283 17.87 -5.08 -4.61
CA GLY A 283 18.19 -5.73 -3.32
C GLY A 283 17.05 -6.57 -2.71
N LEU A 284 16.02 -6.98 -3.47
CA LEU A 284 14.87 -7.73 -2.93
C LEU A 284 15.31 -8.96 -2.12
N GLY A 285 14.76 -9.10 -0.90
CA GLY A 285 15.10 -10.17 0.04
C GLY A 285 16.47 -10.08 0.70
N ARG A 286 17.27 -9.05 0.39
CA ARG A 286 18.57 -8.76 1.02
C ARG A 286 18.52 -7.45 1.78
N ASP A 287 18.02 -6.41 1.11
CA ASP A 287 17.85 -5.07 1.63
C ASP A 287 16.36 -4.82 1.88
N PHE A 288 16.07 -4.23 3.05
CA PHE A 288 14.70 -3.96 3.49
C PHE A 288 14.55 -2.44 3.69
N PRO A 289 13.77 -1.73 2.86
CA PRO A 289 13.56 -0.28 2.99
C PRO A 289 12.99 0.13 4.34
N ALA A 290 12.34 -0.80 5.05
CA ALA A 290 11.90 -0.63 6.43
C ALA A 290 13.03 -0.18 7.38
N MET A 291 14.29 -0.56 7.10
CA MET A 291 15.45 -0.14 7.88
C MET A 291 15.73 1.36 7.81
N GLU A 292 15.17 2.05 6.81
CA GLU A 292 15.30 3.50 6.61
C GLU A 292 14.15 4.28 7.25
N MET A 293 13.14 3.60 7.79
CA MET A 293 12.03 4.26 8.48
C MET A 293 12.55 4.79 9.83
N PRO A 294 12.29 6.06 10.16
CA PRO A 294 12.56 6.55 11.50
C PRO A 294 11.72 5.73 12.47
N SER A 295 12.37 5.09 13.44
CA SER A 295 11.69 4.42 14.54
C SER A 295 10.68 5.38 15.16
N ILE A 296 9.41 4.96 15.24
CA ILE A 296 8.22 5.65 15.78
C ILE A 296 8.56 7.03 16.36
N PRO A 297 8.08 8.14 15.77
CA PRO A 297 8.45 9.45 16.25
C PRO A 297 7.99 9.61 17.69
N THR A 298 8.94 9.72 18.64
CA THR A 298 8.64 10.29 19.96
C THR A 298 8.07 11.70 19.80
N PHE A 299 8.31 12.37 18.66
CA PHE A 299 7.77 13.68 18.29
C PHE A 299 7.68 13.86 16.77
N MET A 300 6.53 13.55 16.16
CA MET A 300 6.12 14.23 14.93
C MET A 300 4.60 14.31 14.88
N ALA A 301 4.08 15.49 15.24
CA ALA A 301 2.79 15.91 14.73
C ALA A 301 3.07 16.58 13.38
N ILE A 302 2.58 16.01 12.27
CA ILE A 302 2.15 16.85 11.16
C ILE A 302 0.94 17.61 11.69
N ARG A 303 1.21 18.70 12.42
CA ARG A 303 0.18 19.55 13.00
C ARG A 303 -0.39 20.38 11.85
N LEU A 304 -1.31 19.81 11.07
CA LEU A 304 -2.23 20.63 10.30
C LEU A 304 -3.04 21.43 11.34
N PRO A 305 -3.12 22.78 11.21
CA PRO A 305 -3.63 23.63 12.27
C PRO A 305 -5.13 23.43 12.43
N ARG A 306 -5.54 22.55 13.36
CA ARG A 306 -6.87 22.61 13.98
C ARG A 306 -6.92 23.88 14.82
N ALA A 307 -7.90 24.72 14.51
CA ALA A 307 -8.20 26.00 15.17
C ALA A 307 -8.12 25.89 16.70
N MET A 308 -7.19 26.62 17.32
CA MET A 308 -7.27 26.95 18.74
C MET A 308 -8.32 28.05 18.97
N PRO A 309 -8.90 28.15 20.19
CA PRO A 309 -9.65 29.33 20.59
C PRO A 309 -8.73 30.56 20.47
N ARG A 310 -9.27 31.64 19.88
CA ARG A 310 -8.57 32.92 19.67
C ARG A 310 -7.92 33.41 20.98
N PHE A 311 -6.60 33.29 21.08
CA PHE A 311 -5.77 34.16 21.91
C PHE A 311 -5.07 35.19 20.99
N PRO A 312 -4.93 36.46 21.42
CA PRO A 312 -4.54 37.55 20.55
C PRO A 312 -3.05 37.45 20.16
N PRO A 313 -2.66 38.05 19.01
CA PRO A 313 -1.37 37.79 18.40
C PRO A 313 -0.25 38.52 19.17
N ARG A 314 0.78 37.77 19.57
CA ARG A 314 2.13 38.33 19.68
C ARG A 314 2.95 37.82 18.51
N ALA A 315 3.32 38.76 17.65
CA ALA A 315 4.19 38.58 16.52
C ALA A 315 5.53 37.97 16.93
N THR A 316 5.90 36.85 16.32
CA THR A 316 7.30 36.58 15.94
C THR A 316 7.30 35.80 14.64
N GLY A 317 7.72 36.44 13.55
CA GLY A 317 8.06 35.75 12.33
C GLY A 317 9.35 34.97 12.54
N LYS A 318 9.32 33.66 12.36
CA LYS A 318 10.51 32.85 12.10
C LYS A 318 10.17 31.76 11.09
N ALA A 319 10.80 31.90 9.93
CA ALA A 319 10.89 30.90 8.88
C ALA A 319 11.53 29.61 9.40
N TRP A 320 11.16 28.52 8.74
CA TRP A 320 11.74 27.18 8.78
C TRP A 320 13.24 27.17 9.13
N GLY A 321 13.61 26.52 10.23
CA GLY A 321 15.00 26.44 10.69
C GLY A 321 15.85 25.44 9.87
N PRO A 322 17.17 25.65 9.78
CA PRO A 322 18.09 24.88 8.92
C PRO A 322 18.19 23.38 9.23
N ALA A 323 17.81 22.94 10.44
CA ALA A 323 17.83 21.52 10.82
C ALA A 323 16.81 20.66 10.04
N MET A 324 15.73 21.27 9.52
CA MET A 324 14.75 20.58 8.68
C MET A 324 15.28 20.41 7.24
N ALA A 325 16.20 21.26 6.79
CA ALA A 325 16.76 21.20 5.44
C ALA A 325 17.91 20.19 5.30
N ASP A 326 18.55 19.76 6.39
CA ASP A 326 19.70 18.83 6.33
C ASP A 326 19.28 17.36 6.34
N HIS A 327 18.12 17.01 6.91
CA HIS A 327 17.63 15.62 6.88
C HIS A 327 17.14 15.21 5.47
N PHE A 328 16.68 16.18 4.66
CA PHE A 328 16.38 15.99 3.24
C PHE A 328 17.64 16.03 2.33
N ARG A 329 18.83 16.36 2.85
CA ARG A 329 20.08 16.51 2.06
C ARG A 329 20.97 15.28 1.98
N ARG A 330 20.69 14.22 2.73
CA ARG A 330 21.38 12.93 2.57
C ARG A 330 20.40 11.85 2.12
N PRO A 331 19.97 11.88 0.85
CA PRO A 331 19.15 10.81 0.31
C PRO A 331 19.89 9.46 0.45
N SER A 332 19.19 8.45 0.97
CA SER A 332 19.67 7.06 1.05
C SER A 332 19.90 6.47 -0.34
N ARG A 333 20.49 5.26 -0.47
CA ARG A 333 20.61 4.61 -1.79
C ARG A 333 19.25 4.42 -2.49
N ALA A 334 18.21 4.09 -1.72
CA ALA A 334 16.84 3.97 -2.25
C ALA A 334 16.23 5.34 -2.63
N CYS A 335 16.42 6.36 -1.79
CA CYS A 335 15.94 7.72 -2.06
C CYS A 335 16.74 8.44 -3.17
N THR A 336 18.02 8.12 -3.39
CA THR A 336 18.87 8.71 -4.47
C THR A 336 18.61 8.12 -5.83
N ALA A 337 18.27 6.83 -5.91
CA ALA A 337 18.05 6.13 -7.18
C ALA A 337 16.87 6.71 -7.97
N GLY A 338 15.86 7.28 -7.30
CA GLY A 338 14.71 7.94 -7.93
C GLY A 338 14.94 9.39 -8.38
N ILE A 339 16.06 10.01 -8.01
CA ILE A 339 16.31 11.46 -8.23
C ILE A 339 17.26 11.72 -9.43
N SER A 340 17.84 10.68 -10.05
CA SER A 340 18.82 10.91 -11.12
C SER A 340 18.16 11.25 -12.48
N ARG A 341 18.33 12.53 -12.88
CA ARG A 341 18.13 13.17 -14.20
C ARG A 341 16.73 13.74 -14.53
N THR A 342 16.31 14.76 -13.81
CA THR A 342 15.54 15.86 -14.44
C THR A 342 16.50 16.93 -14.93
N SER A 343 16.59 17.13 -16.25
CA SER A 343 17.20 18.32 -16.85
C SER A 343 16.54 19.59 -16.30
N PRO A 344 17.27 20.71 -16.14
CA PRO A 344 16.66 21.96 -15.70
C PRO A 344 15.71 22.45 -16.80
N MET A 345 14.40 22.51 -16.50
CA MET A 345 13.47 23.26 -17.33
C MET A 345 13.87 24.73 -17.29
N SER A 346 14.11 25.29 -18.47
CA SER A 346 14.41 26.69 -18.70
C SER A 346 13.26 27.59 -18.23
N ARG A 347 13.63 28.54 -17.36
CA ARG A 347 13.01 29.84 -16.99
C ARG A 347 11.49 29.99 -17.08
#